data_AF-A0A550CQY9-F1
#
_entry.id   AF-A0A550CQY9-F1
#
_cell.length_a   1.000
_cell.length_b   1.000
_cell.length_c   1.000
_cell.angle_alpha   90.00
_cell.angle_beta   90.00
_cell.angle_gamma   90.00
#
_symmetry.space_group_name_H-M   'P 1'
#
loop_
_entity.id
_entity.type
_entity.pdbx_description
1 polymer ?
#
loop_
_entity_poly.entity_id
_entity_poly.type
_entity_poly.pdbx_seq_one_letter_code
_entity_poly.pdbx_strand_id
1 'polypeptide(L)'
;MSLSDKRLKDTSPQELVRDLSLSVIGTAARLRELCVLRVKEASKGITGAESKGTTGEATEDTAGDSDTPTDTPGLENFLTSLWSEVLAMAQEDEAYHARLLELLAELKAQSNESTPWRVWGSPAALNELSLFGTQARDLLNAPKVILDGKPARITPADAPLLACDHAAASAPRTRAFTAARWRWLLLHRFLACTWAAGLWPCADFALWTMRDALEYPAGHATYNKTPRALCVEAAAEWAVYAGAAMHGCREVMGPNGNAGWPGNAGSPGRGGERWKGVDGYDAGRWRLWKETFGAIAMEEGERDGARKAAREAVAAMEMIEAGATEKVEAGSA
;
A
#
# COMPACT_ATOMS: atom_id res chain seq x y z
N MET A 1 1.33 -5.82 -31.88
CA MET A 1 2.27 -5.00 -32.69
C MET A 1 3.50 -4.72 -31.87
N SER A 2 4.71 -4.99 -32.37
CA SER A 2 5.92 -4.63 -31.64
C SER A 2 6.16 -3.13 -31.73
N LEU A 3 6.24 -2.44 -30.59
CA LEU A 3 6.79 -1.08 -30.55
C LEU A 3 8.25 -1.16 -31.03
N SER A 4 8.65 -0.26 -31.92
CA SER A 4 10.06 -0.14 -32.29
C SER A 4 10.88 0.28 -31.07
N ASP A 5 12.13 -0.16 -30.96
CA ASP A 5 13.03 0.21 -29.85
C ASP A 5 13.12 1.72 -29.63
N LYS A 6 12.96 2.51 -30.70
CA LYS A 6 12.91 3.96 -30.63
C LYS A 6 11.67 4.46 -29.87
N ARG A 7 10.48 3.90 -30.16
CA ARG A 7 9.23 4.31 -29.50
C ARG A 7 9.21 3.89 -28.03
N LEU A 8 9.77 2.73 -27.68
CA LEU A 8 9.86 2.28 -26.29
C LEU A 8 10.75 3.20 -25.44
N LYS A 9 11.88 3.69 -25.98
CA LYS A 9 12.78 4.63 -25.28
C LYS A 9 12.13 5.96 -24.90
N ASP A 10 11.22 6.44 -25.75
CA ASP A 10 10.50 7.67 -25.51
C ASP A 10 9.30 7.47 -24.56
N THR A 11 8.96 6.21 -24.25
CA THR A 11 7.85 5.86 -23.37
C THR A 11 8.27 5.89 -21.89
N SER A 12 7.36 6.34 -21.05
CA SER A 12 7.45 6.29 -19.59
C SER A 12 6.74 5.04 -19.03
N PRO A 13 7.12 4.55 -17.82
CA PRO A 13 6.37 3.52 -17.13
C PRO A 13 4.89 3.89 -16.99
N GLN A 14 4.60 5.17 -16.77
CA GLN A 14 3.24 5.67 -16.56
C GLN A 14 2.36 5.48 -17.79
N GLU A 15 2.88 5.85 -18.95
CA GLU A 15 2.19 5.66 -20.23
C GLU A 15 1.89 4.18 -20.48
N LEU A 16 2.81 3.28 -20.15
CA LEU A 16 2.59 1.83 -20.33
C LEU A 16 1.50 1.27 -19.39
N VAL A 17 1.49 1.69 -18.13
CA VAL A 17 0.45 1.23 -17.17
C VAL A 17 -0.93 1.74 -17.60
N ARG A 18 -1.00 2.98 -18.10
CA ARG A 18 -2.24 3.60 -18.61
C ARG A 18 -2.65 3.15 -20.01
N ASP A 19 -1.79 2.47 -20.76
CA ASP A 19 -2.14 1.99 -22.10
C ASP A 19 -3.10 0.78 -22.00
N LEU A 20 -4.39 1.09 -21.94
CA LEU A 20 -5.46 0.09 -21.91
C LEU A 20 -5.61 -0.68 -23.22
N SER A 21 -4.98 -0.24 -24.31
CA SER A 21 -4.98 -0.98 -25.57
C SER A 21 -4.07 -2.21 -25.53
N LEU A 22 -3.11 -2.24 -24.59
CA LEU A 22 -2.29 -3.40 -24.31
C LEU A 22 -3.02 -4.38 -23.40
N SER A 23 -2.88 -5.68 -23.70
CA SER A 23 -3.19 -6.72 -22.73
C SER A 23 -2.27 -6.59 -21.52
N VAL A 24 -2.70 -7.11 -20.37
CA VAL A 24 -1.92 -7.06 -19.13
C VAL A 24 -0.56 -7.73 -19.29
N ILE A 25 -0.52 -8.91 -19.91
CA ILE A 25 0.72 -9.63 -20.28
C ILE A 25 1.62 -8.73 -21.14
N GLY A 26 1.03 -8.05 -22.14
CA GLY A 26 1.73 -7.11 -23.01
C GLY A 26 2.32 -5.92 -22.25
N THR A 27 1.55 -5.31 -21.34
CA THR A 27 2.01 -4.23 -20.46
C THR A 27 3.17 -4.71 -19.57
N ALA A 28 3.03 -5.87 -18.93
CA ALA A 28 4.06 -6.41 -18.04
C ALA A 28 5.37 -6.69 -18.80
N ALA A 29 5.30 -7.29 -19.98
CA ALA A 29 6.46 -7.53 -20.83
C ALA A 29 7.17 -6.22 -21.23
N ARG A 30 6.39 -5.19 -21.61
CA ARG A 30 6.95 -3.88 -21.99
C ARG A 30 7.55 -3.12 -20.82
N LEU A 31 6.97 -3.23 -19.63
CA LEU A 31 7.55 -2.66 -18.42
C LEU A 31 8.91 -3.29 -18.11
N ARG A 32 9.06 -4.61 -18.28
CA ARG A 32 10.33 -5.30 -18.12
C ARG A 32 11.38 -4.82 -19.12
N GLU A 33 11.02 -4.76 -20.40
CA GLU A 33 11.91 -4.25 -21.46
C GLU A 33 12.35 -2.80 -21.18
N LEU A 34 11.40 -1.93 -20.81
CA LEU A 34 11.68 -0.53 -20.48
C LEU A 34 12.60 -0.41 -19.27
N CYS A 35 12.38 -1.21 -18.22
CA CYS A 35 13.22 -1.23 -17.02
C CYS A 35 14.68 -1.55 -17.37
N VAL A 36 14.90 -2.62 -18.15
CA VAL A 36 16.24 -3.03 -18.62
C VAL A 36 16.90 -1.92 -19.45
N LEU A 37 16.14 -1.26 -20.33
CA LEU A 37 16.65 -0.15 -21.13
C LEU A 37 17.09 1.04 -20.26
N ARG A 38 16.27 1.46 -19.29
CA ARG A 38 16.57 2.60 -18.40
C ARG A 38 17.78 2.36 -17.52
N VAL A 39 17.91 1.16 -16.96
CA VAL A 39 19.10 0.76 -16.19
C VAL A 39 20.36 0.87 -17.07
N LYS A 40 20.33 0.32 -18.29
CA LYS A 40 21.47 0.39 -19.22
C LYS A 40 21.85 1.82 -19.62
N GLU A 41 20.86 2.70 -19.82
CA GLU A 41 21.10 4.12 -20.13
C GLU A 41 21.76 4.85 -18.96
N ALA A 42 21.26 4.65 -17.75
CA ALA A 42 21.81 5.26 -16.54
C ALA A 42 23.25 4.80 -16.25
N SER A 43 23.56 3.51 -16.42
CA SER A 43 24.92 2.99 -16.24
C SER A 43 25.93 3.60 -17.21
N LYS A 44 25.53 3.87 -18.46
CA LYS A 44 26.42 4.53 -19.45
C LYS A 44 26.72 5.98 -19.07
N GLY A 45 25.72 6.69 -18.52
CA GLY A 45 25.87 8.07 -18.06
C GLY A 45 26.93 8.23 -16.97
N ILE A 46 27.08 7.23 -16.09
CA ILE A 46 28.10 7.21 -15.04
C ILE A 46 29.51 7.03 -15.63
N THR A 47 29.69 6.04 -16.51
CA THR A 47 31.00 5.78 -17.15
C THR A 47 31.48 6.92 -18.07
N GLY A 48 30.57 7.75 -18.60
CA GLY A 48 30.89 8.89 -19.45
C GLY A 48 31.28 10.17 -18.69
N ALA A 49 30.96 10.25 -17.40
CA ALA A 49 31.27 11.41 -16.56
C ALA A 49 32.74 11.39 -16.05
N GLU A 50 33.35 10.20 -15.96
CA GLU A 50 34.73 10.04 -15.47
C GLU A 50 35.83 10.37 -16.51
N SER A 51 35.47 10.72 -17.76
CA SER A 51 36.47 11.01 -18.82
C SER A 51 36.78 12.49 -19.08
N LYS A 52 36.21 13.44 -18.30
CA LYS A 52 36.64 14.84 -18.34
C LYS A 52 37.73 15.09 -17.31
N GLY A 53 38.96 14.77 -17.71
CA GLY A 53 40.17 15.03 -16.95
C GLY A 53 40.30 16.52 -16.57
N THR A 54 40.53 16.75 -15.28
CA THR A 54 41.25 17.92 -14.79
C THR A 54 42.46 17.39 -14.03
N THR A 55 43.63 17.67 -14.58
CA THR A 55 44.95 17.44 -14.01
C THR A 55 45.09 18.23 -12.70
N GLY A 56 45.41 17.55 -11.60
CA GLY A 56 45.71 18.22 -10.32
C GLY A 56 45.99 17.25 -9.18
N GLU A 57 47.29 17.03 -8.95
CA GLU A 57 47.99 16.61 -7.71
C GLU A 57 47.50 15.41 -6.88
N ALA A 58 48.41 14.44 -6.78
CA ALA A 58 48.34 13.26 -5.93
C ALA A 58 48.30 13.62 -4.44
N THR A 59 47.26 13.16 -3.77
CA THR A 59 47.30 12.82 -2.34
C THR A 59 46.92 11.36 -2.21
N GLU A 60 47.89 10.54 -1.81
CA GLU A 60 47.67 9.20 -1.29
C GLU A 60 46.83 9.35 -0.02
N ASP A 61 45.59 8.87 -0.03
CA ASP A 61 44.90 8.50 1.20
C ASP A 61 43.84 7.43 0.94
N THR A 62 44.08 6.27 1.56
CA THR A 62 43.12 5.22 1.94
C THR A 62 42.25 4.61 0.84
N ALA A 63 42.78 3.56 0.22
CA ALA A 63 42.01 2.45 -0.32
C ALA A 63 41.25 1.74 0.82
N GLY A 64 40.10 2.31 1.20
CA GLY A 64 39.04 1.60 1.90
C GLY A 64 38.19 0.91 0.85
N ASP A 65 38.48 -0.36 0.59
CA ASP A 65 37.63 -1.27 -0.19
C ASP A 65 36.28 -1.41 0.53
N SER A 66 35.35 -0.49 0.27
CA SER A 66 33.96 -0.64 0.68
C SER A 66 33.32 -1.64 -0.28
N ASP A 67 33.48 -2.92 0.03
CA ASP A 67 32.89 -4.08 -0.67
C ASP A 67 31.34 -4.10 -0.59
N THR A 68 30.71 -2.95 -0.29
CA THR A 68 29.27 -2.73 -0.34
C THR A 68 28.85 -2.67 -1.81
N PRO A 69 28.02 -3.62 -2.28
CA PRO A 69 27.54 -3.61 -3.65
C PRO A 69 26.81 -2.29 -3.94
N THR A 70 27.23 -1.57 -4.98
CA THR A 70 26.61 -0.32 -5.39
C THR A 70 25.21 -0.54 -5.94
N ASP A 71 24.31 0.40 -5.66
CA ASP A 71 22.94 0.37 -6.18
C ASP A 71 22.91 0.44 -7.70
N THR A 72 21.90 -0.19 -8.30
CA THR A 72 21.74 -0.20 -9.74
C THR A 72 21.31 1.18 -10.24
N PRO A 73 22.12 1.86 -11.07
CA PRO A 73 21.82 3.21 -11.54
C PRO A 73 20.46 3.30 -12.22
N GLY A 74 19.65 4.28 -11.82
CA GLY A 74 18.35 4.58 -12.43
C GLY A 74 17.21 3.61 -12.10
N LEU A 75 17.49 2.47 -11.45
CA LEU A 75 16.47 1.48 -11.10
C LEU A 75 15.47 2.02 -10.07
N GLU A 76 15.95 2.64 -9.00
CA GLU A 76 15.10 3.23 -7.95
C GLU A 76 14.12 4.25 -8.52
N ASN A 77 14.59 5.14 -9.40
CA ASN A 77 13.75 6.12 -10.09
C ASN A 77 12.67 5.45 -10.95
N PHE A 78 13.03 4.39 -11.69
CA PHE A 78 12.09 3.64 -12.51
C PHE A 78 11.00 2.99 -11.64
N LEU A 79 11.38 2.28 -10.59
CA LEU A 79 10.45 1.59 -9.69
C LEU A 79 9.56 2.58 -8.93
N THR A 80 10.13 3.68 -8.44
CA THR A 80 9.38 4.78 -7.81
C THR A 80 8.32 5.32 -8.77
N SER A 81 8.69 5.57 -10.02
CA SER A 81 7.80 6.07 -11.07
C SER A 81 6.68 5.07 -11.39
N LEU A 82 7.02 3.79 -11.52
CA LEU A 82 6.07 2.72 -11.81
C LEU A 82 5.03 2.56 -10.69
N TRP A 83 5.48 2.39 -9.44
CA TRP A 83 4.56 2.14 -8.34
C TRP A 83 3.73 3.36 -7.96
N SER A 84 4.28 4.57 -8.12
CA SER A 84 3.50 5.79 -7.95
C SER A 84 2.32 5.84 -8.92
N GLU A 85 2.50 5.38 -10.16
CA GLU A 85 1.43 5.34 -11.14
C GLU A 85 0.40 4.25 -10.88
N VAL A 86 0.86 3.03 -10.57
CA VAL A 86 -0.04 1.91 -10.22
C VAL A 86 -0.96 2.33 -9.06
N LEU A 87 -0.38 2.94 -8.02
CA LEU A 87 -1.15 3.44 -6.87
C LEU A 87 -2.02 4.64 -7.25
N ALA A 88 -1.55 5.57 -8.08
CA ALA A 88 -2.37 6.69 -8.55
C ALA A 88 -3.61 6.21 -9.32
N MET A 89 -3.45 5.26 -10.25
CA MET A 89 -4.58 4.66 -10.97
C MET A 89 -5.52 3.93 -10.03
N ALA A 90 -5.01 3.18 -9.04
CA ALA A 90 -5.86 2.53 -8.04
C ALA A 90 -6.70 3.53 -7.23
N GLN A 91 -6.21 4.75 -7.04
CA GLN A 91 -6.94 5.82 -6.36
C GLN A 91 -7.96 6.53 -7.26
N GLU A 92 -7.77 6.55 -8.58
CA GLU A 92 -8.63 7.28 -9.51
C GLU A 92 -10.00 6.64 -9.66
N ASP A 93 -10.03 5.33 -9.92
CA ASP A 93 -11.25 4.59 -10.22
C ASP A 93 -11.11 3.12 -9.81
N GLU A 94 -12.13 2.60 -9.15
CA GLU A 94 -12.21 1.18 -8.79
C GLU A 94 -12.17 0.26 -10.02
N ALA A 95 -12.66 0.74 -11.18
CA ALA A 95 -12.65 -0.01 -12.42
C ALA A 95 -11.24 -0.46 -12.85
N TYR A 96 -10.19 0.21 -12.36
CA TYR A 96 -8.80 -0.19 -12.64
C TYR A 96 -8.29 -1.33 -11.75
N HIS A 97 -8.92 -1.62 -10.61
CA HIS A 97 -8.38 -2.54 -9.60
C HIS A 97 -8.14 -3.94 -10.16
N ALA A 98 -9.10 -4.51 -10.89
CA ALA A 98 -8.96 -5.83 -11.49
C ALA A 98 -7.75 -5.91 -12.43
N ARG A 99 -7.61 -4.94 -13.36
CA ARG A 99 -6.49 -4.86 -14.29
C ARG A 99 -5.16 -4.70 -13.57
N LEU A 100 -5.11 -3.88 -12.52
CA LEU A 100 -3.88 -3.65 -11.75
C LEU A 100 -3.47 -4.90 -10.96
N LEU A 101 -4.43 -5.65 -10.39
CA LEU A 101 -4.16 -6.93 -9.74
C LEU A 101 -3.61 -7.96 -10.72
N GLU A 102 -4.21 -8.07 -11.91
CA GLU A 102 -3.68 -8.91 -12.99
C GLU A 102 -2.27 -8.48 -13.38
N LEU A 103 -2.00 -7.16 -13.49
CA LEU A 103 -0.67 -6.65 -13.81
C LEU A 103 0.36 -7.04 -12.75
N LEU A 104 0.02 -6.91 -11.47
CA LEU A 104 0.88 -7.35 -10.39
C LEU A 104 1.11 -8.86 -10.45
N ALA A 105 0.08 -9.67 -10.71
CA ALA A 105 0.20 -11.11 -10.87
C ALA A 105 1.16 -11.48 -12.03
N GLU A 106 1.01 -10.82 -13.18
CA GLU A 106 1.89 -11.03 -14.33
C GLU A 106 3.34 -10.62 -14.05
N LEU A 107 3.55 -9.48 -13.38
CA LEU A 107 4.89 -9.07 -12.96
C LEU A 107 5.51 -10.06 -11.97
N LYS A 108 4.70 -10.64 -11.07
CA LYS A 108 5.15 -11.68 -10.12
C LYS A 108 5.49 -13.01 -10.77
N ALA A 109 4.76 -13.39 -11.82
CA ALA A 109 4.98 -14.63 -12.55
C ALA A 109 6.25 -14.61 -13.40
N GLN A 110 6.81 -13.44 -13.70
CA GLN A 110 8.04 -13.33 -14.49
C GLN A 110 9.27 -13.75 -13.68
N SER A 111 10.09 -14.63 -14.27
CA SER A 111 11.35 -15.09 -13.70
C SER A 111 12.43 -13.99 -13.73
N ASN A 112 13.24 -13.96 -12.67
CA ASN A 112 14.35 -13.04 -12.44
C ASN A 112 15.73 -13.61 -12.75
N GLU A 113 15.83 -14.72 -13.48
CA GLU A 113 17.06 -15.54 -13.54
C GLU A 113 18.36 -14.84 -13.99
N SER A 114 18.41 -13.53 -14.27
CA SER A 114 19.64 -12.89 -14.74
C SER A 114 19.87 -11.39 -14.45
N THR A 115 19.19 -10.72 -13.51
CA THR A 115 19.45 -9.28 -13.27
C THR A 115 20.09 -9.02 -11.91
N PRO A 116 21.36 -8.55 -11.84
CA PRO A 116 22.06 -8.21 -10.59
C PRO A 116 21.59 -6.86 -10.04
N TRP A 117 20.28 -6.62 -10.07
CA TRP A 117 19.67 -5.37 -9.72
C TRP A 117 19.61 -5.18 -8.21
N ARG A 118 19.93 -3.97 -7.77
CA ARG A 118 19.97 -3.59 -6.36
C ARG A 118 19.35 -2.23 -6.11
N VAL A 119 18.65 -2.13 -4.98
CA VAL A 119 18.13 -0.90 -4.40
C VAL A 119 18.45 -0.93 -2.91
N TRP A 120 19.08 0.13 -2.40
CA TRP A 120 19.54 0.27 -1.02
C TRP A 120 20.38 -0.94 -0.55
N GLY A 121 21.30 -1.38 -1.41
CA GLY A 121 22.20 -2.52 -1.18
C GLY A 121 21.53 -3.90 -1.27
N SER A 122 20.21 -3.98 -1.38
CA SER A 122 19.46 -5.23 -1.41
C SER A 122 19.14 -5.65 -2.84
N PRO A 123 19.11 -6.97 -3.16
CA PRO A 123 18.56 -7.44 -4.43
C PRO A 123 17.17 -6.88 -4.66
N ALA A 124 16.90 -6.47 -5.90
CA ALA A 124 15.63 -5.88 -6.28
C ALA A 124 15.17 -6.38 -7.64
N ALA A 125 13.90 -6.74 -7.74
CA ALA A 125 13.27 -7.13 -8.99
C ALA A 125 11.80 -6.72 -9.09
N LEU A 126 11.26 -6.82 -10.31
CA LEU A 126 9.86 -6.48 -10.58
C LEU A 126 8.87 -7.44 -9.89
N ASN A 127 9.17 -8.74 -9.80
CA ASN A 127 8.30 -9.72 -9.14
C ASN A 127 8.32 -9.62 -7.59
N GLU A 128 9.35 -9.01 -7.03
CA GLU A 128 9.51 -8.73 -5.60
C GLU A 128 8.79 -7.43 -5.20
N LEU A 129 8.35 -6.62 -6.17
CA LEU A 129 7.65 -5.37 -5.96
C LEU A 129 8.43 -4.40 -5.05
N SER A 130 9.76 -4.37 -5.21
CA SER A 130 10.66 -3.48 -4.45
C SER A 130 10.19 -2.02 -4.55
N LEU A 131 10.14 -1.30 -3.42
CA LEU A 131 9.59 0.06 -3.25
C LEU A 131 8.05 0.19 -3.27
N PHE A 132 7.29 -0.81 -3.70
CA PHE A 132 5.82 -0.72 -3.70
C PHE A 132 5.28 -0.41 -2.30
N GLY A 133 5.80 -1.10 -1.28
CA GLY A 133 5.44 -0.88 0.12
C GLY A 133 5.80 0.49 0.66
N THR A 134 6.94 1.06 0.27
CA THR A 134 7.32 2.43 0.64
C THR A 134 6.33 3.44 0.07
N GLN A 135 6.00 3.32 -1.22
CA GLN A 135 5.04 4.21 -1.88
C GLN A 135 3.62 4.05 -1.30
N ALA A 136 3.19 2.82 -1.03
CA ALA A 136 1.91 2.54 -0.39
C ALA A 136 1.84 3.15 1.02
N ARG A 137 2.89 2.99 1.82
CA ARG A 137 2.99 3.57 3.17
C ARG A 137 2.81 5.08 3.17
N ASP A 138 3.47 5.77 2.26
CA ASP A 138 3.39 7.23 2.16
C ASP A 138 1.98 7.72 1.83
N LEU A 139 1.20 6.94 1.07
CA LEU A 139 -0.18 7.26 0.73
C LEU A 139 -1.17 6.87 1.83
N LEU A 140 -0.89 5.81 2.59
CA LEU A 140 -1.73 5.37 3.71
C LEU A 140 -1.65 6.29 4.94
N ASN A 141 -0.54 6.99 5.14
CA ASN A 141 -0.33 7.85 6.31
C ASN A 141 -1.46 8.88 6.56
N ALA A 142 -2.04 9.46 5.50
CA ALA A 142 -3.21 10.34 5.57
C ALA A 142 -3.78 10.63 4.16
N PRO A 143 -5.08 10.97 4.04
CA PRO A 143 -5.65 11.46 2.79
C PRO A 143 -4.89 12.68 2.25
N LYS A 144 -4.43 12.62 1.00
CA LYS A 144 -3.75 13.75 0.34
C LYS A 144 -4.77 14.67 -0.33
N VAL A 145 -5.06 15.82 0.27
CA VAL A 145 -5.99 16.81 -0.30
C VAL A 145 -5.28 17.70 -1.32
N ILE A 146 -5.83 17.82 -2.53
CA ILE A 146 -5.35 18.75 -3.56
C ILE A 146 -6.41 19.84 -3.75
N LEU A 147 -6.06 21.08 -3.45
CA LEU A 147 -6.91 22.26 -3.64
C LEU A 147 -6.21 23.21 -4.61
N ASP A 148 -6.89 23.59 -5.68
CA ASP A 148 -6.37 24.48 -6.74
C ASP A 148 -4.99 24.03 -7.27
N GLY A 149 -4.85 22.72 -7.48
CA GLY A 149 -3.62 22.10 -7.99
C GLY A 149 -2.48 21.97 -6.98
N LYS A 150 -2.69 22.31 -5.70
CA LYS A 150 -1.65 22.27 -4.66
C LYS A 150 -2.05 21.38 -3.48
N PRO A 151 -1.09 20.72 -2.81
CA PRO A 151 -1.36 20.04 -1.55
C PRO A 151 -1.92 21.02 -0.52
N ALA A 152 -3.06 20.66 0.08
CA ALA A 152 -3.69 21.42 1.13
C ALA A 152 -3.43 20.76 2.49
N ARG A 153 -3.10 21.57 3.50
CA ARG A 153 -3.00 21.10 4.88
C ARG A 153 -4.42 20.83 5.41
N ILE A 154 -4.59 19.66 6.03
CA ILE A 154 -5.80 19.31 6.78
C ILE A 154 -5.75 20.00 8.14
N THR A 155 -6.81 20.72 8.49
CA THR A 155 -7.00 21.32 9.82
C THR A 155 -8.12 20.61 10.58
N PRO A 156 -8.22 20.76 11.92
CA PRO A 156 -9.34 20.20 12.68
C PRO A 156 -10.72 20.62 12.16
N ALA A 157 -10.84 21.84 11.62
CA ALA A 157 -12.09 22.34 11.02
C ALA A 157 -12.48 21.60 9.72
N ASP A 158 -11.52 20.93 9.06
CA ASP A 158 -11.77 20.18 7.83
C ASP A 158 -12.13 18.72 8.08
N ALA A 159 -11.95 18.22 9.31
CA ALA A 159 -12.26 16.84 9.66
C ALA A 159 -13.68 16.39 9.23
N PRO A 160 -14.74 17.22 9.40
CA PRO A 160 -16.07 16.87 8.89
C PRO A 160 -16.15 16.70 7.37
N LEU A 161 -15.30 17.39 6.59
CA LEU A 161 -15.30 17.31 5.12
C LEU A 161 -14.73 15.98 4.62
N LEU A 162 -13.77 15.41 5.34
CA LEU A 162 -13.23 14.07 5.07
C LEU A 162 -14.18 12.94 5.48
N ALA A 163 -15.22 13.24 6.25
CA ALA A 163 -16.22 12.29 6.71
C ALA A 163 -17.61 12.53 6.08
N CYS A 164 -17.68 13.36 5.03
CA CYS A 164 -18.93 13.72 4.36
C CYS A 164 -19.19 12.81 3.15
N ASP A 165 -20.35 12.16 3.14
CA ASP A 165 -20.80 11.31 2.02
C ASP A 165 -21.25 12.11 0.79
N HIS A 166 -21.52 13.40 0.94
CA HIS A 166 -22.16 14.20 -0.11
C HIS A 166 -21.20 15.22 -0.71
N ALA A 167 -20.87 14.99 -1.99
CA ALA A 167 -20.30 16.01 -2.88
C ALA A 167 -21.33 17.06 -3.30
N ALA A 168 -22.32 17.38 -2.46
CA ALA A 168 -23.40 18.30 -2.79
C ALA A 168 -22.86 19.74 -2.93
N ALA A 169 -22.38 20.04 -4.14
CA ALA A 169 -22.19 21.31 -4.86
C ALA A 169 -21.65 22.55 -4.11
N SER A 170 -21.13 22.44 -2.88
CA SER A 170 -20.76 23.59 -2.05
C SER A 170 -19.24 23.75 -1.98
N ALA A 171 -18.71 24.74 -2.70
CA ALA A 171 -17.31 25.20 -2.69
C ALA A 171 -16.22 24.22 -3.21
N PRO A 172 -15.17 24.73 -3.90
CA PRO A 172 -14.01 23.95 -4.33
C PRO A 172 -13.35 23.12 -3.21
N ARG A 173 -13.33 23.65 -1.98
CA ARG A 173 -12.75 22.97 -0.82
C ARG A 173 -13.47 21.66 -0.52
N THR A 174 -14.80 21.66 -0.40
CA THR A 174 -15.56 20.43 -0.11
C THR A 174 -15.29 19.37 -1.17
N ARG A 175 -15.29 19.73 -2.46
CA ARG A 175 -14.98 18.79 -3.55
C ARG A 175 -13.58 18.18 -3.42
N ALA A 176 -12.58 19.00 -3.12
CA ALA A 176 -11.20 18.52 -2.92
C ALA A 176 -11.10 17.51 -1.77
N PHE A 177 -11.80 17.77 -0.67
CA PHE A 177 -11.80 16.91 0.51
C PHE A 177 -12.58 15.60 0.28
N THR A 178 -13.77 15.66 -0.32
CA THR A 178 -14.54 14.47 -0.68
C THR A 178 -13.77 13.60 -1.69
N ALA A 179 -13.11 14.22 -2.68
CA ALA A 179 -12.26 13.49 -3.62
C ALA A 179 -11.03 12.86 -2.94
N ALA A 180 -10.45 13.51 -1.93
CA ALA A 180 -9.35 12.95 -1.16
C ALA A 180 -9.79 11.76 -0.30
N ARG A 181 -10.96 11.84 0.34
CA ARG A 181 -11.60 10.71 1.04
C ARG A 181 -11.75 9.52 0.10
N TRP A 182 -12.41 9.73 -1.05
CA TRP A 182 -12.66 8.68 -2.04
C TRP A 182 -11.37 7.98 -2.50
N ARG A 183 -10.37 8.76 -2.93
CA ARG A 183 -9.06 8.25 -3.34
C ARG A 183 -8.36 7.45 -2.24
N TRP A 184 -8.55 7.83 -0.97
CA TRP A 184 -7.95 7.13 0.15
C TRP A 184 -8.64 5.79 0.43
N LEU A 185 -9.98 5.75 0.38
CA LEU A 185 -10.73 4.50 0.51
C LEU A 185 -10.44 3.51 -0.64
N LEU A 186 -10.36 4.00 -1.87
CA LEU A 186 -9.99 3.17 -3.02
C LEU A 186 -8.58 2.58 -2.89
N LEU A 187 -7.63 3.33 -2.31
CA LEU A 187 -6.31 2.79 -1.99
C LEU A 187 -6.40 1.65 -0.99
N HIS A 188 -7.13 1.83 0.12
CA HIS A 188 -7.32 0.79 1.13
C HIS A 188 -7.92 -0.48 0.53
N ARG A 189 -8.98 -0.33 -0.28
CA ARG A 189 -9.60 -1.43 -1.02
C ARG A 189 -8.61 -2.16 -1.93
N PHE A 190 -7.88 -1.41 -2.76
CA PHE A 190 -6.92 -2.00 -3.68
C PHE A 190 -5.86 -2.81 -2.93
N LEU A 191 -5.27 -2.24 -1.87
CA LEU A 191 -4.25 -2.92 -1.07
C LEU A 191 -4.80 -4.16 -0.34
N ALA A 192 -6.03 -4.08 0.18
CA ALA A 192 -6.74 -5.24 0.71
C ALA A 192 -6.86 -6.37 -0.33
N CYS A 193 -7.26 -6.04 -1.56
CA CYS A 193 -7.32 -7.00 -2.65
C CYS A 193 -5.93 -7.56 -3.02
N THR A 194 -4.86 -6.75 -2.99
CA THR A 194 -3.49 -7.26 -3.26
C THR A 194 -3.06 -8.31 -2.25
N TRP A 195 -3.44 -8.15 -0.98
CA TRP A 195 -3.14 -9.13 0.06
C TRP A 195 -4.01 -10.38 -0.06
N ALA A 196 -5.32 -10.19 -0.26
CA ALA A 196 -6.26 -11.29 -0.44
C ALA A 196 -5.88 -12.20 -1.63
N ALA A 197 -5.35 -11.60 -2.70
CA ALA A 197 -4.84 -12.32 -3.87
C ALA A 197 -3.44 -12.93 -3.68
N GLY A 198 -2.79 -12.76 -2.51
CA GLY A 198 -1.45 -13.27 -2.24
C GLY A 198 -0.34 -12.58 -3.06
N LEU A 199 -0.60 -11.40 -3.61
CA LEU A 199 0.32 -10.69 -4.49
C LEU A 199 1.33 -9.88 -3.68
N TRP A 200 0.89 -9.25 -2.60
CA TRP A 200 1.74 -8.44 -1.74
C TRP A 200 1.42 -8.70 -0.26
N PRO A 201 2.40 -9.15 0.55
CA PRO A 201 2.18 -9.40 1.97
C PRO A 201 2.17 -8.06 2.72
N CYS A 202 0.98 -7.53 3.01
CA CYS A 202 0.79 -6.25 3.68
C CYS A 202 -0.10 -6.36 4.93
N ALA A 203 0.03 -7.48 5.65
CA ALA A 203 -0.69 -7.77 6.88
C ALA A 203 -0.47 -6.68 7.95
N ASP A 204 0.72 -6.10 8.02
CA ASP A 204 1.04 -4.98 8.89
C ASP A 204 0.17 -3.74 8.62
N PHE A 205 -0.08 -3.40 7.35
CA PHE A 205 -0.93 -2.27 6.97
C PHE A 205 -2.40 -2.46 7.35
N ALA A 206 -2.93 -3.66 7.13
CA ALA A 206 -4.28 -4.01 7.58
C ALA A 206 -4.37 -3.90 9.11
N LEU A 207 -3.41 -4.47 9.84
CA LEU A 207 -3.37 -4.45 11.30
C LEU A 207 -3.28 -3.03 11.85
N TRP A 208 -2.46 -2.16 11.27
CA TRP A 208 -2.38 -0.74 11.67
C TRP A 208 -3.69 -0.01 11.39
N THR A 209 -4.32 -0.26 10.24
CA THR A 209 -5.60 0.37 9.89
C THR A 209 -6.70 -0.03 10.88
N MET A 210 -6.80 -1.33 11.21
CA MET A 210 -7.77 -1.84 12.18
C MET A 210 -7.52 -1.28 13.58
N ARG A 211 -6.25 -1.23 14.02
CA ARG A 211 -5.88 -0.63 15.31
C ARG A 211 -6.32 0.83 15.40
N ASP A 212 -5.97 1.62 14.39
CA ASP A 212 -6.23 3.06 14.40
C ASP A 212 -7.73 3.36 14.42
N ALA A 213 -8.54 2.53 13.76
CA ALA A 213 -9.99 2.68 13.70
C ALA A 213 -10.74 2.14 14.94
N LEU A 214 -10.29 1.02 15.52
CA LEU A 214 -11.13 0.20 16.42
C LEU A 214 -10.55 0.05 17.83
N GLU A 215 -9.24 0.25 18.02
CA GLU A 215 -8.58 -0.03 19.29
C GLU A 215 -8.35 1.21 20.16
N TYR A 216 -8.72 2.39 19.66
CA TYR A 216 -8.66 3.65 20.39
C TYR A 216 -10.06 4.22 20.69
N PRO A 217 -10.23 4.96 21.80
CA PRO A 217 -11.49 5.65 22.09
C PRO A 217 -11.71 6.85 21.16
N ALA A 218 -12.97 7.25 20.94
CA ALA A 218 -13.35 8.23 19.90
C ALA A 218 -12.65 9.61 19.97
N GLY A 219 -12.20 10.03 21.15
CA GLY A 219 -11.47 11.29 21.37
C GLY A 219 -9.95 11.18 21.32
N HIS A 220 -9.40 10.03 20.92
CA HIS A 220 -7.96 9.80 20.95
C HIS A 220 -7.19 10.66 19.93
N ALA A 221 -5.97 11.07 20.28
CA ALA A 221 -5.14 11.98 19.49
C ALA A 221 -4.75 11.42 18.10
N THR A 222 -4.88 10.11 17.89
CA THR A 222 -4.67 9.50 16.56
C THR A 222 -5.61 10.11 15.50
N TYR A 223 -6.80 10.57 15.91
CA TYR A 223 -7.79 11.15 15.00
C TYR A 223 -7.54 12.62 14.62
N ASN A 224 -6.44 13.22 15.10
CA ASN A 224 -6.09 14.61 14.78
C ASN A 224 -5.75 14.82 13.30
N LYS A 225 -5.27 13.77 12.60
CA LYS A 225 -4.90 13.82 11.18
C LYS A 225 -6.00 13.28 10.27
N THR A 226 -6.58 12.15 10.67
CA THR A 226 -7.64 11.46 9.94
C THR A 226 -8.82 11.27 10.88
N PRO A 227 -10.01 11.78 10.53
CA PRO A 227 -11.18 11.65 11.40
C PRO A 227 -11.53 10.18 11.65
N ARG A 228 -11.97 9.85 12.86
CA ARG A 228 -12.39 8.49 13.25
C ARG A 228 -13.31 7.84 12.22
N ALA A 229 -14.34 8.56 11.77
CA ALA A 229 -15.29 8.07 10.77
C ALA A 229 -14.60 7.54 9.51
N LEU A 230 -13.60 8.26 8.99
CA LEU A 230 -12.84 7.85 7.82
C LEU A 230 -11.88 6.68 8.13
N CYS A 231 -11.29 6.63 9.32
CA CYS A 231 -10.53 5.45 9.75
C CYS A 231 -11.41 4.19 9.80
N VAL A 232 -12.64 4.30 10.31
CA VAL A 232 -13.61 3.20 10.36
C VAL A 232 -13.96 2.70 8.97
N GLU A 233 -14.23 3.61 8.03
CA GLU A 233 -14.50 3.26 6.64
C GLU A 233 -13.30 2.54 6.00
N ALA A 234 -12.08 3.05 6.20
CA ALA A 234 -10.86 2.41 5.70
C ALA A 234 -10.63 1.02 6.32
N ALA A 235 -10.92 0.84 7.61
CA ALA A 235 -10.87 -0.47 8.26
C ALA A 235 -11.93 -1.44 7.72
N ALA A 236 -13.12 -0.94 7.37
CA ALA A 236 -14.16 -1.74 6.76
C ALA A 236 -13.74 -2.28 5.38
N GLU A 237 -13.02 -1.49 4.57
CA GLU A 237 -12.45 -1.97 3.29
C GLU A 237 -11.57 -3.21 3.51
N TRP A 238 -10.70 -3.22 4.52
CA TRP A 238 -9.88 -4.39 4.84
C TRP A 238 -10.72 -5.59 5.31
N ALA A 239 -11.70 -5.35 6.21
CA ALA A 239 -12.56 -6.43 6.70
C ALA A 239 -13.39 -7.07 5.57
N VAL A 240 -13.86 -6.29 4.61
CA VAL A 240 -14.66 -6.76 3.47
C VAL A 240 -13.79 -7.49 2.44
N TYR A 241 -12.70 -6.87 2.00
CA TYR A 241 -11.93 -7.37 0.85
C TYR A 241 -10.77 -8.30 1.22
N ALA A 242 -10.22 -8.18 2.44
CA ALA A 242 -9.13 -9.02 2.94
C ALA A 242 -9.50 -9.81 4.21
N GLY A 243 -10.76 -9.77 4.65
CA GLY A 243 -11.17 -10.36 5.92
C GLY A 243 -10.85 -11.85 6.05
N ALA A 244 -10.95 -12.63 4.97
CA ALA A 244 -10.58 -14.04 4.99
C ALA A 244 -9.08 -14.25 5.25
N ALA A 245 -8.22 -13.46 4.59
CA ALA A 245 -6.77 -13.48 4.83
C ALA A 245 -6.45 -13.03 6.26
N MET A 246 -7.11 -11.98 6.75
CA MET A 246 -6.97 -11.48 8.12
C MET A 246 -7.38 -12.51 9.17
N HIS A 247 -8.55 -13.13 9.02
CA HIS A 247 -9.07 -14.13 9.94
C HIS A 247 -8.22 -15.40 9.95
N GLY A 248 -7.60 -15.75 8.82
CA GLY A 248 -6.65 -16.86 8.71
C GLY A 248 -5.23 -16.54 9.20
N CYS A 249 -4.86 -15.26 9.29
CA CYS A 249 -3.51 -14.85 9.65
C CYS A 249 -3.20 -15.13 11.13
N ARG A 250 -1.98 -15.57 11.41
CA ARG A 250 -1.46 -15.86 12.76
C ARG A 250 -0.13 -15.18 13.04
N GLU A 251 0.21 -14.18 12.22
CA GLU A 251 1.49 -13.50 12.32
C GLU A 251 1.59 -12.70 13.63
N VAL A 252 2.68 -12.93 14.36
CA VAL A 252 3.03 -12.21 15.59
C VAL A 252 4.19 -11.27 15.28
N MET A 253 3.94 -9.98 15.45
CA MET A 253 4.81 -8.86 15.10
C MET A 253 5.21 -8.04 16.34
N GLY A 254 5.57 -8.69 17.43
CA GLY A 254 6.00 -8.02 18.66
C GLY A 254 6.26 -8.97 19.84
N PRO A 255 6.80 -8.46 20.95
CA PRO A 255 7.16 -9.28 22.12
C PRO A 255 5.96 -9.96 22.79
N ASN A 256 4.74 -9.38 22.74
CA ASN A 256 3.58 -10.05 23.29
C ASN A 256 3.14 -11.19 22.37
N GLY A 257 3.29 -12.43 22.82
CA GLY A 257 3.01 -13.64 22.02
C GLY A 257 4.22 -14.20 21.28
N ASN A 258 5.39 -13.53 21.34
CA ASN A 258 6.66 -14.05 20.84
C ASN A 258 7.82 -13.63 21.75
N ALA A 259 8.21 -14.52 22.68
CA ALA A 259 9.29 -14.27 23.62
C ALA A 259 10.67 -14.10 22.94
N GLY A 260 10.84 -14.58 21.70
CA GLY A 260 12.05 -14.43 20.91
C GLY A 260 12.11 -13.17 20.06
N TRP A 261 11.16 -12.23 20.22
CA TRP A 261 11.08 -11.04 19.38
C TRP A 261 12.33 -10.14 19.52
N PRO A 262 12.99 -9.74 18.41
CA PRO A 262 14.19 -8.91 18.49
C PRO A 262 13.91 -7.54 19.12
N GLY A 263 14.72 -7.14 20.11
CA GLY A 263 14.53 -5.88 20.83
C GLY A 263 14.67 -4.61 19.96
N ASN A 264 15.36 -4.70 18.81
CA ASN A 264 15.54 -3.61 17.86
C ASN A 264 14.48 -3.58 16.74
N ALA A 265 13.57 -4.56 16.67
CA ALA A 265 12.55 -4.64 15.62
C ALA A 265 11.28 -3.81 15.91
N GLY A 266 11.24 -3.09 17.04
CA GLY A 266 10.05 -2.38 17.51
C GLY A 266 8.93 -3.35 17.91
N SER A 267 7.67 -2.92 17.82
CA SER A 267 6.49 -3.81 17.96
C SER A 267 5.41 -3.36 16.97
N PRO A 268 5.58 -3.67 15.67
CA PRO A 268 4.60 -3.32 14.63
C PRO A 268 3.19 -3.82 14.93
N GLY A 269 3.09 -4.99 15.56
CA GLY A 269 1.85 -5.67 15.92
C GLY A 269 1.14 -5.12 17.16
N ARG A 270 1.75 -4.16 17.87
CA ARG A 270 1.22 -3.67 19.15
C ARG A 270 -0.24 -3.22 19.04
N GLY A 271 -1.02 -3.62 20.04
CA GLY A 271 -2.39 -3.17 20.27
C GLY A 271 -2.53 -1.68 20.61
N GLY A 272 -3.71 -1.14 20.35
CA GLY A 272 -4.16 0.14 20.86
C GLY A 272 -4.53 0.08 22.35
N GLU A 273 -5.32 1.03 22.81
CA GLU A 273 -5.74 1.08 24.21
C GLU A 273 -6.64 -0.10 24.60
N ARG A 274 -7.50 -0.53 23.68
CA ARG A 274 -8.49 -1.61 23.91
C ARG A 274 -7.94 -3.02 23.73
N TRP A 275 -6.78 -3.19 23.11
CA TRP A 275 -6.15 -4.50 22.90
C TRP A 275 -4.87 -4.64 23.72
N LYS A 276 -4.79 -5.67 24.56
CA LYS A 276 -3.62 -6.00 25.40
C LYS A 276 -3.11 -7.44 25.21
N GLY A 277 -3.63 -8.14 24.21
CA GLY A 277 -3.24 -9.51 23.90
C GLY A 277 -1.97 -9.56 23.03
N VAL A 278 -1.93 -10.54 22.12
CA VAL A 278 -0.80 -10.75 21.20
C VAL A 278 -0.53 -9.52 20.34
N ASP A 279 0.75 -9.17 20.16
CA ASP A 279 1.21 -8.11 19.26
C ASP A 279 1.13 -8.62 17.81
N GLY A 280 -0.08 -8.83 17.28
CA GLY A 280 -0.28 -9.39 15.95
C GLY A 280 -1.73 -9.80 15.69
N TYR A 281 -1.90 -10.78 14.80
CA TYR A 281 -3.20 -11.37 14.50
C TYR A 281 -3.56 -12.45 15.53
N ASP A 282 -4.74 -12.30 16.13
CA ASP A 282 -5.27 -13.20 17.15
C ASP A 282 -6.79 -13.28 17.05
N ALA A 283 -7.37 -14.44 17.38
CA ALA A 283 -8.81 -14.65 17.31
C ALA A 283 -9.59 -13.75 18.29
N GLY A 284 -9.03 -13.47 19.46
CA GLY A 284 -9.58 -12.50 20.40
C GLY A 284 -9.55 -11.07 19.85
N ARG A 285 -8.50 -10.73 19.11
CA ARG A 285 -8.38 -9.40 18.48
C ARG A 285 -9.39 -9.22 17.35
N TRP A 286 -9.58 -10.27 16.54
CA TRP A 286 -10.62 -10.31 15.52
C TRP A 286 -12.02 -10.09 16.12
N ARG A 287 -12.32 -10.78 17.24
CA ARG A 287 -13.59 -10.60 17.95
C ARG A 287 -13.77 -9.16 18.46
N LEU A 288 -12.73 -8.57 19.06
CA LEU A 288 -12.74 -7.18 19.51
C LEU A 288 -13.06 -6.22 18.35
N TRP A 289 -12.45 -6.43 17.18
CA TRP A 289 -12.72 -5.60 16.00
C TRP A 289 -14.17 -5.71 15.55
N LYS A 290 -14.72 -6.94 15.46
CA LYS A 290 -16.12 -7.16 15.09
C LYS A 290 -17.09 -6.50 16.07
N GLU A 291 -16.87 -6.68 17.38
CA GLU A 291 -17.66 -6.05 18.44
C GLU A 291 -17.60 -4.52 18.36
N THR A 292 -16.41 -3.97 18.08
CA THR A 292 -16.24 -2.52 17.95
C THR A 292 -16.96 -1.97 16.72
N PHE A 293 -16.89 -2.63 15.57
CA PHE A 293 -17.71 -2.25 14.42
C PHE A 293 -19.20 -2.32 14.74
N GLY A 294 -19.65 -3.38 15.42
CA GLY A 294 -21.05 -3.51 15.85
C GLY A 294 -21.50 -2.35 16.75
N ALA A 295 -20.66 -1.93 17.70
CA ALA A 295 -20.94 -0.78 18.54
C ALA A 295 -21.03 0.52 17.72
N ILE A 296 -20.09 0.75 16.80
CA ILE A 296 -20.05 1.93 15.92
C ILE A 296 -21.28 1.99 15.01
N ALA A 297 -21.70 0.86 14.45
CA ALA A 297 -22.90 0.75 13.61
C ALA A 297 -24.17 1.26 14.30
N MET A 298 -24.21 1.19 15.64
CA MET A 298 -25.33 1.58 16.50
C MET A 298 -25.10 2.91 17.23
N GLU A 299 -23.93 3.55 17.06
CA GLU A 299 -23.55 4.75 17.81
C GLU A 299 -24.36 5.98 17.35
N GLU A 300 -25.16 6.53 18.24
CA GLU A 300 -25.88 7.79 17.99
C GLU A 300 -24.89 8.96 17.88
N GLY A 301 -25.03 9.77 16.83
CA GLY A 301 -24.13 10.90 16.55
C GLY A 301 -22.92 10.55 15.68
N GLU A 302 -22.65 9.27 15.41
CA GLU A 302 -21.64 8.86 14.43
C GLU A 302 -22.14 9.08 12.99
N ARG A 303 -21.19 9.31 12.08
CA ARG A 303 -21.49 9.63 10.67
C ARG A 303 -22.12 8.44 9.93
N ASP A 304 -23.07 8.74 9.03
CA ASP A 304 -23.80 7.73 8.26
C ASP A 304 -22.89 6.79 7.47
N GLY A 305 -21.89 7.34 6.75
CA GLY A 305 -20.85 6.58 6.06
C GLY A 305 -20.14 5.57 6.96
N ALA A 306 -19.64 6.01 8.11
CA ALA A 306 -18.96 5.15 9.08
C ALA A 306 -19.89 4.07 9.66
N ARG A 307 -21.14 4.42 10.00
CA ARG A 307 -22.13 3.46 10.49
C ARG A 307 -22.48 2.40 9.43
N LYS A 308 -22.61 2.81 8.16
CA LYS A 308 -22.87 1.90 7.04
C LYS A 308 -21.70 0.97 6.81
N ALA A 309 -20.49 1.51 6.72
CA ALA A 309 -19.26 0.75 6.53
C ALA A 309 -19.05 -0.25 7.68
N ALA A 310 -19.32 0.15 8.92
CA ALA A 310 -19.25 -0.74 10.08
C ALA A 310 -20.24 -1.92 10.00
N ARG A 311 -21.48 -1.68 9.54
CA ARG A 311 -22.46 -2.76 9.30
C ARG A 311 -21.99 -3.74 8.22
N GLU A 312 -21.46 -3.21 7.12
CA GLU A 312 -20.92 -4.02 6.02
C GLU A 312 -19.73 -4.87 6.49
N ALA A 313 -18.83 -4.29 7.30
CA ALA A 313 -17.71 -5.00 7.91
C ALA A 313 -18.20 -6.14 8.82
N VAL A 314 -19.16 -5.90 9.73
CA VAL A 314 -19.71 -6.95 10.60
C VAL A 314 -20.29 -8.09 9.76
N ALA A 315 -21.12 -7.78 8.76
CA ALA A 315 -21.71 -8.79 7.89
C ALA A 315 -20.64 -9.62 7.15
N ALA A 316 -19.59 -8.97 6.64
CA ALA A 316 -18.47 -9.66 6.01
C ALA A 316 -17.74 -10.59 6.99
N MET A 317 -17.45 -10.11 8.20
CA MET A 317 -16.78 -10.88 9.24
C MET A 317 -17.60 -12.11 9.67
N GLU A 318 -18.92 -11.98 9.78
CA GLU A 318 -19.83 -13.09 10.09
C GLU A 318 -19.84 -14.15 8.99
N MET A 319 -19.87 -13.75 7.71
CA MET A 319 -19.78 -14.68 6.58
C MET A 319 -18.46 -15.47 6.58
N ILE A 320 -17.35 -14.80 6.91
CA ILE A 320 -16.02 -15.42 6.98
C ILE A 320 -15.96 -16.46 8.11
N GLU A 321 -16.49 -16.13 9.28
CA GLU A 321 -16.54 -17.05 10.42
C GLU A 321 -17.43 -18.28 10.13
N ALA A 322 -18.58 -18.08 9.49
CA ALA A 322 -19.46 -19.17 9.07
C ALA A 322 -18.76 -20.11 8.08
N GLY A 323 -18.15 -19.56 7.01
CA GLY A 323 -17.43 -20.36 6.02
C GLY A 323 -16.17 -21.05 6.57
N ALA A 324 -15.56 -20.51 7.63
CA ALA A 324 -14.47 -21.19 8.34
C ALA A 324 -14.98 -22.41 9.13
N THR A 325 -16.18 -22.32 9.70
CA THR A 325 -16.80 -23.39 10.49
C THR A 325 -17.16 -24.59 9.59
N GLU A 326 -17.75 -24.34 8.42
CA GLU A 326 -18.11 -25.39 7.45
C GLU A 326 -16.89 -26.18 6.94
N LYS A 327 -15.73 -25.53 6.74
CA LYS A 327 -14.49 -26.20 6.31
C LYS A 327 -13.92 -27.13 7.39
N VAL A 328 -14.12 -26.83 8.67
CA VAL A 328 -13.66 -27.68 9.78
C VAL A 328 -14.51 -28.95 9.89
N GLU A 329 -15.82 -28.83 9.69
CA GLU A 329 -16.74 -29.97 9.69
C GLU A 329 -16.51 -30.90 8.49
N ALA A 330 -16.27 -30.35 7.30
CA ALA A 330 -15.99 -31.14 6.10
C ALA A 330 -14.61 -31.84 6.12
N GLY A 331 -13.64 -31.32 6.88
CA GLY A 331 -12.31 -31.92 7.03
C GLY A 331 -12.20 -32.96 8.16
N SER A 332 -13.28 -33.18 8.92
CA SER A 332 -13.34 -34.12 10.05
C SER A 332 -14.19 -35.37 9.76
N ALA A 333 -14.66 -35.54 8.52
CA ALA A 333 -15.43 -36.67 8.01
C ALA A 333 -14.59 -37.53 7.06
#